data_AF-A0A9E5GXQ0-F1
#
_entry.id   AF-A0A9E5GXQ0-F1
#
_cell.length_a   1.000
_cell.length_b   1.000
_cell.length_c   1.000
_cell.angle_alpha   90.00
_cell.angle_beta   90.00
_cell.angle_gamma   90.00
#
_symmetry.space_group_name_H-M   'P 1'
#
loop_
_entity.id
_entity.type
_entity.pdbx_description
1 polymer ?
#
loop_
_entity_poly.entity_id
_entity_poly.type
_entity_poly.pdbx_seq_one_letter_code
_entity_poly.pdbx_strand_id
1 'polypeptide(L)'
;METNNQGVPPQNSSRPIARVPKRGKPEKVVEKNAQDTGGIGLGKVLLRNEFYRDGYRLALRVAVVQSFIIVGLIFSMLFVIKIHQPENRYFATTEDGRLIPMIPLSEPNLSRPALLSWVTQAATEVMTFGFNDFRRRLQEASRHFTGPGWQSFTKALQEAKTIDIIQENTQVITATPRGAPVLESEGIVNGQYQWIVQIPMLITYESGAKKKNDNLMVSIVIVRVSRLESPNGVGISQWIARPG
;
A
#
# COMPACT_ATOMS: atom_id res chain seq x y z
N MET A 1 -67.25 49.42 14.61
CA MET A 1 -66.34 49.40 13.45
C MET A 1 -66.93 48.43 12.43
N GLU A 2 -68.03 48.74 11.73
CA GLU A 2 -68.32 49.91 10.85
C GLU A 2 -67.48 49.87 9.55
N THR A 3 -68.02 50.08 8.34
CA THR A 3 -69.45 50.22 7.93
C THR A 3 -69.62 49.83 6.44
N ASN A 4 -70.79 49.26 6.11
CA ASN A 4 -71.82 49.82 5.21
C ASN A 4 -71.37 50.93 4.21
N ASN A 5 -71.82 51.01 2.94
CA ASN A 5 -73.24 50.98 2.55
C ASN A 5 -73.47 50.73 1.03
N GLN A 6 -74.73 50.46 0.66
CA GLN A 6 -75.26 50.37 -0.70
C GLN A 6 -75.73 51.74 -1.24
N GLY A 7 -76.01 51.83 -2.56
CA GLY A 7 -76.70 52.97 -3.19
C GLY A 7 -77.30 52.61 -4.55
N VAL A 8 -78.62 52.81 -4.73
CA VAL A 8 -79.42 52.46 -5.93
C VAL A 8 -80.64 53.43 -6.04
N PRO A 9 -81.49 53.36 -7.08
CA PRO A 9 -81.56 54.23 -8.27
C PRO A 9 -82.54 55.44 -8.10
N PRO A 10 -82.92 56.15 -9.19
CA PRO A 10 -84.11 55.77 -10.00
C PRO A 10 -83.81 55.79 -11.52
N GLN A 11 -84.32 54.87 -12.36
CA GLN A 11 -85.72 54.61 -12.75
C GLN A 11 -86.36 55.74 -13.59
N ASN A 12 -86.52 55.50 -14.89
CA ASN A 12 -87.62 56.03 -15.70
C ASN A 12 -88.05 54.97 -16.77
N SER A 13 -89.26 55.09 -17.28
CA SER A 13 -90.01 54.06 -18.02
C SER A 13 -90.18 54.40 -19.51
N SER A 14 -90.33 53.36 -20.36
CA SER A 14 -91.35 53.31 -21.44
C SER A 14 -91.32 52.01 -22.29
N ARG A 15 -92.53 51.48 -22.55
CA ARG A 15 -93.00 50.48 -23.54
C ARG A 15 -94.50 50.79 -23.76
N PRO A 16 -95.20 50.45 -24.87
CA PRO A 16 -95.13 49.24 -25.73
C PRO A 16 -94.66 49.61 -27.17
N ILE A 17 -95.02 49.03 -28.34
CA ILE A 17 -95.99 48.02 -28.83
C ILE A 17 -95.30 47.10 -29.88
N ALA A 18 -95.86 45.92 -30.16
CA ALA A 18 -95.29 44.88 -31.02
C ALA A 18 -95.90 44.82 -32.45
N ARG A 19 -95.17 44.20 -33.41
CA ARG A 19 -95.81 43.48 -34.53
C ARG A 19 -94.99 42.30 -35.12
N VAL A 20 -95.64 41.13 -35.05
CA VAL A 20 -95.53 39.85 -35.78
C VAL A 20 -94.53 39.72 -36.97
N PRO A 21 -93.76 38.60 -37.08
CA PRO A 21 -92.90 38.25 -38.22
C PRO A 21 -93.57 37.37 -39.29
N LYS A 22 -92.99 37.21 -40.50
CA LYS A 22 -93.18 36.00 -41.36
C LYS A 22 -92.32 35.88 -42.63
N ARG A 23 -91.58 34.76 -42.71
CA ARG A 23 -91.07 33.95 -43.86
C ARG A 23 -89.60 33.57 -43.65
N GLY A 24 -89.15 32.35 -43.90
CA GLY A 24 -89.89 31.12 -44.24
C GLY A 24 -88.91 30.01 -44.64
N LYS A 25 -88.85 28.92 -43.87
CA LYS A 25 -87.95 27.77 -44.14
C LYS A 25 -88.43 27.00 -45.38
N PRO A 26 -87.54 26.24 -46.06
CA PRO A 26 -87.32 24.87 -45.58
C PRO A 26 -85.85 24.52 -45.34
N GLU A 27 -85.69 23.40 -44.63
CA GLU A 27 -84.45 22.74 -44.26
C GLU A 27 -84.63 21.28 -44.66
N LYS A 28 -83.66 20.67 -45.36
CA LYS A 28 -83.05 19.40 -44.92
C LYS A 28 -81.92 18.90 -45.82
N VAL A 29 -80.90 18.45 -45.10
CA VAL A 29 -79.80 17.56 -45.47
C VAL A 29 -80.25 16.42 -46.39
N VAL A 30 -79.43 16.13 -47.40
CA VAL A 30 -79.28 14.79 -47.98
C VAL A 30 -77.87 14.31 -47.63
N GLU A 31 -77.75 13.06 -47.20
CA GLU A 31 -76.50 12.48 -46.67
C GLU A 31 -75.81 11.57 -47.71
N LYS A 32 -74.50 11.36 -47.54
CA LYS A 32 -73.68 10.29 -48.13
C LYS A 32 -73.58 10.18 -49.67
N ASN A 33 -72.37 10.45 -50.16
CA ASN A 33 -71.65 9.44 -50.93
C ASN A 33 -70.33 9.13 -50.20
N ALA A 34 -69.92 7.86 -50.16
CA ALA A 34 -68.79 7.40 -49.36
C ALA A 34 -67.66 6.87 -50.26
N GLN A 35 -66.55 7.61 -50.36
CA GLN A 35 -65.40 7.14 -51.14
C GLN A 35 -64.03 7.80 -50.81
N ASP A 36 -63.74 8.11 -49.54
CA ASP A 36 -62.33 8.19 -49.10
C ASP A 36 -62.16 7.79 -47.62
N THR A 37 -61.86 6.51 -47.39
CA THR A 37 -61.48 6.00 -46.06
C THR A 37 -60.44 4.87 -46.16
N GLY A 38 -59.84 4.67 -47.34
CA GLY A 38 -58.76 3.70 -47.55
C GLY A 38 -57.39 4.26 -47.15
N GLY A 39 -57.04 5.44 -47.68
CA GLY A 39 -55.69 6.01 -47.52
C GLY A 39 -55.35 6.44 -46.09
N ILE A 40 -56.30 7.10 -45.41
CA ILE A 40 -56.05 7.72 -44.09
C ILE A 40 -55.78 6.66 -43.01
N GLY A 41 -56.49 5.53 -43.04
CA GLY A 41 -56.26 4.40 -42.12
C GLY A 41 -54.91 3.72 -42.37
N LEU A 42 -54.61 3.43 -43.64
CA LEU A 42 -53.36 2.75 -44.03
C LEU A 42 -52.13 3.61 -43.68
N GLY A 43 -52.15 4.90 -44.03
CA GLY A 43 -51.07 5.84 -43.73
C GLY A 43 -50.77 5.92 -42.23
N LYS A 44 -51.79 5.93 -41.38
CA LYS A 44 -51.64 5.98 -39.91
C LYS A 44 -51.08 4.70 -39.30
N VAL A 45 -51.26 3.55 -39.95
CA VAL A 45 -50.66 2.26 -39.55
C VAL A 45 -49.24 2.10 -40.10
N LEU A 46 -48.98 2.57 -41.33
CA LEU A 46 -47.66 2.55 -41.96
C LEU A 46 -46.67 3.48 -41.25
N LEU A 47 -47.07 4.72 -40.91
CA LEU A 47 -46.24 5.64 -40.11
C LEU A 47 -45.80 5.01 -38.79
N ARG A 48 -46.70 4.25 -38.14
CA ARG A 48 -46.40 3.53 -36.89
C ARG A 48 -45.34 2.45 -37.10
N ASN A 49 -45.40 1.71 -38.20
CA ASN A 49 -44.43 0.66 -38.52
C ASN A 49 -43.02 1.24 -38.77
N GLU A 50 -42.92 2.36 -39.47
CA GLU A 50 -41.62 3.01 -39.72
C GLU A 50 -41.03 3.64 -38.45
N PHE A 51 -41.85 4.27 -37.61
CA PHE A 51 -41.42 4.81 -36.31
C PHE A 51 -40.77 3.75 -35.42
N TYR A 52 -41.34 2.54 -35.33
CA TYR A 52 -40.72 1.45 -34.57
C TYR A 52 -39.40 0.98 -35.18
N ARG A 53 -39.27 0.97 -36.51
CA ARG A 53 -38.05 0.47 -37.18
C ARG A 53 -36.86 1.43 -37.02
N ASP A 54 -37.09 2.73 -37.07
CA ASP A 54 -36.02 3.72 -36.86
C ASP A 54 -35.75 3.99 -35.38
N GLY A 55 -36.77 3.90 -34.51
CA GLY A 55 -36.57 3.86 -33.05
C GLY A 55 -35.70 2.66 -32.62
N TYR A 56 -35.93 1.48 -33.19
CA TYR A 56 -35.10 0.29 -32.97
C TYR A 56 -33.65 0.50 -33.43
N ARG A 57 -33.43 1.13 -34.59
CA ARG A 57 -32.08 1.46 -35.08
C ARG A 57 -31.34 2.45 -34.18
N LEU A 58 -32.05 3.43 -33.62
CA LEU A 58 -31.48 4.37 -32.65
C LEU A 58 -31.12 3.65 -31.34
N ALA A 59 -32.02 2.82 -30.81
CA ALA A 59 -31.77 2.02 -29.61
C ALA A 59 -30.57 1.06 -29.81
N LEU A 60 -30.47 0.40 -30.97
CA LEU A 60 -29.35 -0.47 -31.32
C LEU A 60 -28.01 0.30 -31.36
N ARG A 61 -27.98 1.50 -31.95
CA ARG A 61 -26.78 2.37 -31.95
C ARG A 61 -26.36 2.76 -30.53
N VAL A 62 -27.31 3.15 -29.68
CA VAL A 62 -27.05 3.49 -28.28
C VAL A 62 -26.52 2.27 -27.52
N ALA A 63 -27.13 1.09 -27.68
CA ALA A 63 -26.68 -0.15 -27.06
C ALA A 63 -25.26 -0.56 -27.47
N VAL A 64 -24.91 -0.42 -28.76
CA VAL A 64 -23.56 -0.68 -29.26
C VAL A 64 -22.55 0.31 -28.67
N VAL A 65 -22.84 1.61 -28.64
CA VAL A 65 -21.96 2.62 -28.02
C VAL A 65 -21.78 2.37 -26.52
N GLN A 66 -22.85 2.05 -25.80
CA GLN A 66 -22.78 1.66 -24.38
C GLN A 66 -21.93 0.40 -24.17
N SER A 67 -22.02 -0.60 -25.06
CA SER A 67 -21.20 -1.81 -25.00
C SER A 67 -19.71 -1.50 -25.12
N PHE A 68 -19.31 -0.62 -26.04
CA PHE A 68 -17.91 -0.16 -26.16
C PHE A 68 -17.44 0.61 -24.92
N ILE A 69 -18.29 1.46 -24.33
CA ILE A 69 -17.97 2.19 -23.09
C ILE A 69 -17.75 1.20 -21.93
N ILE A 70 -18.63 0.22 -21.76
CA ILE A 70 -18.52 -0.81 -20.70
C ILE A 70 -17.23 -1.62 -20.87
N VAL A 71 -16.89 -2.07 -22.09
CA VAL A 71 -15.64 -2.79 -22.37
C VAL A 71 -14.41 -1.92 -22.06
N GLY A 72 -14.44 -0.63 -22.42
CA GLY A 72 -13.37 0.32 -22.09
C GLY A 72 -13.19 0.52 -20.58
N LEU A 73 -14.28 0.62 -19.82
CA LEU A 73 -14.23 0.72 -18.35
C LEU A 73 -13.69 -0.55 -17.70
N ILE A 74 -14.09 -1.73 -18.16
CA ILE A 74 -13.56 -3.02 -17.69
C ILE A 74 -12.06 -3.12 -17.98
N PHE A 75 -11.63 -2.77 -19.21
CA PHE A 75 -10.21 -2.77 -19.57
C PHE A 75 -9.41 -1.79 -18.70
N SER A 76 -9.93 -0.57 -18.48
CA SER A 76 -9.32 0.41 -17.60
C SER A 76 -9.19 -0.09 -16.15
N MET A 77 -10.21 -0.76 -15.62
CA MET A 77 -10.18 -1.34 -14.27
C MET A 77 -9.11 -2.44 -14.16
N LEU A 78 -9.04 -3.34 -15.14
CA LEU A 78 -8.02 -4.40 -15.17
C LEU A 78 -6.59 -3.84 -15.34
N PHE A 79 -6.43 -2.79 -16.14
CA PHE A 79 -5.16 -2.07 -16.31
C PHE A 79 -4.71 -1.39 -15.01
N VAL A 80 -5.63 -0.70 -14.31
CA VAL A 80 -5.37 -0.11 -12.99
C VAL A 80 -4.97 -1.18 -11.98
N ILE A 81 -5.65 -2.33 -11.93
CA ILE A 81 -5.32 -3.45 -11.02
C ILE A 81 -3.96 -4.09 -11.37
N LYS A 82 -3.59 -4.17 -12.65
CA LYS A 82 -2.29 -4.72 -13.08
C LYS A 82 -1.10 -3.82 -12.73
N ILE A 83 -1.29 -2.51 -12.79
CA ILE A 83 -0.26 -1.51 -12.44
C ILE A 83 -0.20 -1.32 -10.91
N HIS A 84 -1.34 -1.15 -10.26
CA HIS A 84 -1.45 -1.00 -8.81
C HIS A 84 -1.71 -2.36 -8.17
N GLN A 85 -0.72 -3.25 -8.22
CA GLN A 85 -0.68 -4.42 -7.36
C GLN A 85 -0.22 -3.94 -5.97
N PRO A 86 -1.09 -3.85 -4.94
CA PRO A 86 -0.63 -3.64 -3.58
C PRO A 86 0.18 -4.87 -3.17
N GLU A 87 1.43 -4.69 -2.73
CA GLU A 87 2.20 -5.80 -2.18
C GLU A 87 1.42 -6.46 -1.03
N ASN A 88 1.36 -7.79 -1.04
CA ASN A 88 0.59 -8.56 -0.07
C ASN A 88 1.14 -8.35 1.34
N ARG A 89 0.56 -7.39 2.07
CA ARG A 89 0.86 -7.14 3.49
C ARG A 89 0.24 -8.24 4.35
N TYR A 90 0.94 -9.37 4.44
CA TYR A 90 0.65 -10.40 5.42
C TYR A 90 0.76 -9.81 6.83
N PHE A 91 -0.23 -10.10 7.68
CA PHE A 91 -0.22 -9.74 9.10
C PHE A 91 0.07 -11.00 9.92
N ALA A 92 1.09 -10.95 10.77
CA ALA A 92 1.27 -11.93 11.82
C ALA A 92 0.52 -11.45 13.07
N THR A 93 -0.45 -12.23 13.52
CA THR A 93 -1.24 -11.93 14.72
C THR A 93 -0.54 -12.51 15.95
N THR A 94 -0.01 -11.65 16.83
CA THR A 94 0.36 -12.04 18.20
C THR A 94 -0.90 -12.44 18.98
N GLU A 95 -0.78 -13.34 19.96
CA GLU A 95 -1.92 -13.86 20.75
C GLU A 95 -2.82 -12.77 21.37
N ASP A 96 -2.24 -11.61 21.73
CA ASP A 96 -2.97 -10.41 22.21
C ASP A 96 -3.72 -9.61 21.11
N GLY A 97 -3.84 -10.12 19.88
CA GLY A 97 -4.58 -9.49 18.78
C GLY A 97 -3.96 -8.21 18.20
N ARG A 98 -2.77 -7.79 18.65
CA ARG A 98 -2.09 -6.58 18.16
C ARG A 98 -1.51 -6.77 16.77
N LEU A 99 -1.95 -5.97 15.81
CA LEU A 99 -1.36 -5.88 14.48
C LEU A 99 0.03 -5.23 14.54
N ILE A 100 1.09 -6.04 14.47
CA ILE A 100 2.44 -5.54 14.20
C ILE A 100 2.59 -5.44 12.67
N PRO A 101 2.82 -4.25 12.09
CA PRO A 101 3.04 -4.14 10.66
C PRO A 101 4.35 -4.86 10.30
N MET A 102 4.27 -5.84 9.38
CA MET A 102 5.45 -6.40 8.75
C MET A 102 6.04 -5.36 7.79
N ILE A 103 6.83 -4.45 8.36
CA ILE A 103 7.75 -3.57 7.63
C ILE A 103 8.55 -4.47 6.68
N PRO A 104 8.67 -4.14 5.38
CA PRO A 104 9.27 -5.03 4.39
C PRO A 104 10.74 -5.33 4.70
N LEU A 105 11.22 -6.51 4.27
CA LEU A 105 12.64 -6.89 4.43
C LEU A 105 13.57 -6.11 3.49
N SER A 106 13.01 -5.48 2.45
CA SER A 106 13.68 -4.73 1.40
C SER A 106 13.89 -3.23 1.70
N GLU A 107 13.50 -2.72 2.87
CA GLU A 107 13.70 -1.31 3.27
C GLU A 107 14.64 -1.17 4.48
N PRO A 108 15.51 -0.14 4.50
CA PRO A 108 16.39 0.14 5.64
C PRO A 108 15.58 0.65 6.84
N ASN A 109 15.67 -0.04 7.97
CA ASN A 109 14.91 0.27 9.18
C ASN A 109 15.67 1.12 10.23
N LEU A 110 16.93 1.45 9.94
CA LEU A 110 17.83 2.29 10.74
C LEU A 110 18.47 3.34 9.83
N SER A 111 18.80 4.51 10.39
CA SER A 111 19.66 5.47 9.70
C SER A 111 21.11 4.98 9.67
N ARG A 112 21.90 5.37 8.65
CA ARG A 112 23.32 4.96 8.55
C ARG A 112 24.12 5.23 9.85
N PRO A 113 24.00 6.39 10.55
CA PRO A 113 24.69 6.59 11.82
C PRO A 113 24.23 5.63 12.95
N ALA A 114 22.94 5.30 13.01
CA ALA A 114 22.42 4.36 13.99
C ALA A 114 22.91 2.92 13.73
N LEU A 115 22.96 2.50 12.46
CA LEU A 115 23.54 1.22 12.05
C LEU A 115 25.03 1.14 12.40
N LEU A 116 25.80 2.17 12.06
CA LEU A 116 27.25 2.24 12.33
C LEU A 116 27.55 2.25 13.84
N SER A 117 26.73 2.94 14.64
CA SER A 117 26.80 2.89 16.11
C SER A 117 26.48 1.48 16.64
N TRP A 118 25.37 0.88 16.19
CA TRP A 118 24.98 -0.47 16.61
C TRP A 118 26.02 -1.53 16.30
N VAL A 119 26.57 -1.55 15.08
CA VAL A 119 27.57 -2.56 14.71
C VAL A 119 28.90 -2.36 15.44
N THR A 120 29.26 -1.12 15.77
CA THR A 120 30.44 -0.83 16.62
C THR A 120 30.25 -1.38 18.03
N GLN A 121 29.07 -1.17 18.63
CA GLN A 121 28.72 -1.76 19.93
C GLN A 121 28.69 -3.29 19.85
N ALA A 122 28.01 -3.87 18.86
CA ALA A 122 27.92 -5.31 18.67
C ALA A 122 29.30 -5.94 18.51
N ALA A 123 30.16 -5.42 17.63
CA ALA A 123 31.52 -5.94 17.44
C ALA A 123 32.38 -5.85 18.72
N THR A 124 32.18 -4.81 19.53
CA THR A 124 32.85 -4.63 20.83
C THR A 124 32.36 -5.67 21.86
N GLU A 125 31.05 -5.87 21.98
CA GLU A 125 30.46 -6.88 22.88
C GLU A 125 30.83 -8.31 22.47
N VAL A 126 30.77 -8.62 21.18
CA VAL A 126 31.08 -9.92 20.57
C VAL A 126 32.52 -10.36 20.84
N MET A 127 33.47 -9.43 20.82
CA MET A 127 34.90 -9.68 20.99
C MET A 127 35.44 -9.33 22.39
N THR A 128 34.57 -9.20 23.41
CA THR A 128 34.98 -8.93 24.80
C THR A 128 34.53 -10.04 25.74
N PHE A 129 35.45 -10.96 26.06
CA PHE A 129 35.20 -12.12 26.92
C PHE A 129 36.49 -12.71 27.49
N GLY A 130 36.42 -13.41 28.62
CA GLY A 130 37.57 -14.06 29.27
C GLY A 130 37.40 -15.55 29.51
N PHE A 131 38.52 -16.22 29.85
CA PHE A 131 38.60 -17.65 30.13
C PHE A 131 37.56 -18.16 31.14
N ASN A 132 37.10 -17.28 32.03
CA ASN A 132 36.14 -17.53 33.10
C ASN A 132 34.67 -17.25 32.72
N ASP A 133 34.39 -16.40 31.70
CA ASP A 133 33.03 -15.96 31.39
C ASP A 133 32.60 -16.14 29.91
N PHE A 134 33.49 -16.62 29.03
CA PHE A 134 33.24 -16.74 27.59
C PHE A 134 31.93 -17.43 27.23
N ARG A 135 31.54 -18.52 27.91
CA ARG A 135 30.28 -19.22 27.63
C ARG A 135 29.05 -18.31 27.76
N ARG A 136 29.02 -17.50 28.83
CA ARG A 136 27.94 -16.53 29.09
C ARG A 136 28.02 -15.36 28.12
N ARG A 137 29.22 -14.82 27.88
CA ARG A 137 29.43 -13.69 26.94
C ARG A 137 29.04 -14.04 25.51
N LEU A 138 29.43 -15.21 25.02
CA LEU A 138 29.08 -15.71 23.70
C LEU A 138 27.57 -15.95 23.58
N GLN A 139 26.93 -16.50 24.62
CA GLN A 139 25.46 -16.63 24.66
C GLN A 139 24.77 -15.25 24.63
N GLU A 140 25.22 -14.29 25.44
CA GLU A 140 24.72 -12.90 25.43
C GLU A 140 24.92 -12.22 24.07
N ALA A 141 26.08 -12.42 23.43
CA ALA A 141 26.43 -11.84 22.15
C ALA A 141 25.68 -12.46 20.95
N SER A 142 25.21 -13.71 21.07
CA SER A 142 24.49 -14.41 20.00
C SER A 142 23.24 -13.64 19.50
N ARG A 143 22.63 -12.82 20.35
CA ARG A 143 21.50 -11.91 20.03
C ARG A 143 21.76 -10.93 18.89
N HIS A 144 23.03 -10.64 18.58
CA HIS A 144 23.41 -9.72 17.50
C HIS A 144 23.50 -10.42 16.13
N PHE A 145 23.39 -11.74 16.09
CA PHE A 145 23.56 -12.55 14.89
C PHE A 145 22.25 -13.17 14.41
N THR A 146 22.18 -13.41 13.11
CA THR A 146 21.27 -14.39 12.51
C THR A 146 21.86 -15.80 12.67
N GLY A 147 21.05 -16.85 12.48
CA GLY A 147 21.53 -18.25 12.53
C GLY A 147 22.80 -18.52 11.71
N PRO A 148 22.86 -18.16 10.41
CA PRO A 148 24.07 -18.28 9.58
C PRO A 148 25.25 -17.42 10.07
N GLY A 149 24.99 -16.20 10.56
CA GLY A 149 26.03 -15.33 11.08
C GLY A 149 26.69 -15.85 12.35
N TRP A 150 25.91 -16.48 13.23
CA TRP A 150 26.42 -17.13 14.43
C TRP A 150 27.34 -18.31 14.08
N GLN A 151 26.97 -19.09 13.06
CA GLN A 151 27.82 -20.16 12.53
C GLN A 151 29.10 -19.60 11.90
N SER A 152 29.03 -18.51 11.13
CA SER A 152 30.21 -17.82 10.57
C SER A 152 31.19 -17.37 11.66
N PHE A 153 30.68 -16.77 12.74
CA PHE A 153 31.50 -16.25 13.83
C PHE A 153 32.10 -17.36 14.70
N THR A 154 31.29 -18.33 15.13
CA THR A 154 31.77 -19.44 15.96
C THR A 154 32.76 -20.34 15.22
N LYS A 155 32.58 -20.54 13.91
CA LYS A 155 33.58 -21.19 13.05
C LYS A 155 34.91 -20.42 13.04
N ALA A 156 34.87 -19.09 12.87
CA ALA A 156 36.10 -18.28 12.88
C ALA A 156 36.85 -18.35 14.23
N LEU A 157 36.14 -18.37 15.36
CA LEU A 157 36.75 -18.57 16.69
C LEU A 157 37.40 -19.96 16.84
N GLN A 158 36.81 -21.01 16.25
CA GLN A 158 37.35 -22.37 16.25
C GLN A 158 38.59 -22.49 15.35
N GLU A 159 38.53 -21.97 14.12
CA GLU A 159 39.66 -21.96 13.19
C GLU A 159 40.86 -21.16 13.74
N ALA A 160 40.59 -20.06 14.45
CA ALA A 160 41.59 -19.26 15.15
C ALA A 160 41.97 -19.80 16.55
N LYS A 161 41.44 -20.96 16.98
CA LYS A 161 41.62 -21.56 18.32
C LYS A 161 41.48 -20.58 19.50
N THR A 162 40.64 -19.57 19.36
CA THR A 162 40.64 -18.42 20.27
C THR A 162 40.21 -18.80 21.68
N ILE A 163 39.30 -19.78 21.81
CA ILE A 163 38.84 -20.29 23.10
C ILE A 163 39.95 -21.09 23.80
N ASP A 164 40.60 -22.02 23.09
CA ASP A 164 41.69 -22.83 23.60
C ASP A 164 42.82 -21.93 24.15
N ILE A 165 43.25 -20.95 23.34
CA ILE A 165 44.32 -20.00 23.69
C ILE A 165 44.01 -19.24 24.99
N ILE A 166 42.77 -18.73 25.15
CA ILE A 166 42.45 -17.99 26.39
C ILE A 166 42.31 -18.90 27.61
N GLN A 167 41.87 -20.15 27.43
CA GLN A 167 41.79 -21.11 28.53
C GLN A 167 43.18 -21.57 28.99
N GLU A 168 44.08 -21.90 28.06
CA GLU A 168 45.47 -22.28 28.33
C GLU A 168 46.28 -21.16 29.01
N ASN A 169 46.08 -19.90 28.58
CA ASN A 169 46.86 -18.75 29.05
C ASN A 169 46.14 -17.90 30.13
N THR A 170 44.97 -18.35 30.59
CA THR A 170 44.08 -17.62 31.53
C THR A 170 43.83 -16.16 31.13
N GLN A 171 43.55 -15.92 29.84
CA GLN A 171 43.45 -14.58 29.27
C GLN A 171 42.03 -14.01 29.27
N VAL A 172 41.96 -12.68 29.33
CA VAL A 172 40.77 -11.90 28.97
C VAL A 172 41.04 -11.20 27.64
N ILE A 173 40.08 -11.31 26.71
CA ILE A 173 40.07 -10.52 25.47
C ILE A 173 39.20 -9.29 25.70
N THR A 174 39.72 -8.13 25.31
CA THR A 174 38.93 -6.91 25.15
C THR A 174 39.12 -6.36 23.74
N ALA A 175 38.06 -5.78 23.17
CA ALA A 175 38.09 -5.21 21.83
C ALA A 175 37.77 -3.72 21.88
N THR A 176 38.54 -2.90 21.16
CA THR A 176 38.28 -1.45 21.04
C THR A 176 38.38 -0.98 19.58
N PRO A 177 37.47 -0.14 19.08
CA PRO A 177 37.62 0.47 17.75
C PRO A 177 38.83 1.41 17.70
N ARG A 178 39.71 1.23 16.71
CA ARG A 178 40.84 2.14 16.42
C ARG A 178 40.43 3.35 15.57
N GLY A 179 39.23 3.33 15.00
CA GLY A 179 38.71 4.36 14.12
C GLY A 179 37.22 4.18 13.85
N ALA A 180 36.63 5.08 13.08
CA ALA A 180 35.23 5.01 12.72
C ALA A 180 34.93 3.79 11.81
N PRO A 181 33.77 3.13 11.97
CA PRO A 181 33.31 2.11 11.03
C PRO A 181 32.97 2.73 9.66
N VAL A 182 33.23 2.01 8.58
CA VAL A 182 32.98 2.45 7.20
C VAL A 182 31.97 1.52 6.53
N LEU A 183 30.90 2.08 5.99
CA LEU A 183 29.96 1.36 5.13
C LEU A 183 30.58 1.21 3.73
N GLU A 184 30.90 -0.02 3.32
CA GLU A 184 31.47 -0.31 2.00
C GLU A 184 30.38 -0.34 0.92
N SER A 185 29.25 -0.97 1.22
CA SER A 185 28.11 -1.09 0.31
C SER A 185 26.81 -1.40 1.06
N GLU A 186 25.69 -1.03 0.46
CA GLU A 186 24.34 -1.40 0.92
C GLU A 186 23.43 -1.68 -0.29
N GLY A 187 22.44 -2.56 -0.13
CA GLY A 187 21.53 -2.95 -1.21
C GLY A 187 20.69 -4.17 -0.87
N ILE A 188 19.86 -4.63 -1.81
CA ILE A 188 18.99 -5.81 -1.61
C ILE A 188 19.67 -7.05 -2.19
N VAL A 189 19.80 -8.10 -1.37
CA VAL A 189 20.32 -9.42 -1.75
C VAL A 189 19.25 -10.45 -1.40
N ASN A 190 18.85 -11.29 -2.36
CA ASN A 190 17.82 -12.32 -2.19
C ASN A 190 16.49 -11.83 -1.57
N GLY A 191 16.12 -10.56 -1.81
CA GLY A 191 14.90 -9.93 -1.26
C GLY A 191 15.07 -9.34 0.15
N GLN A 192 16.25 -9.45 0.75
CA GLN A 192 16.58 -8.91 2.07
C GLN A 192 17.55 -7.72 1.92
N TYR A 193 17.31 -6.63 2.64
CA TYR A 193 18.24 -5.49 2.65
C TYR A 193 19.49 -5.85 3.46
N GLN A 194 20.65 -5.53 2.91
CA GLN A 194 21.97 -5.90 3.40
C GLN A 194 22.91 -4.69 3.41
N TRP A 195 23.81 -4.66 4.39
CA TRP A 195 24.92 -3.72 4.50
C TRP A 195 26.23 -4.47 4.70
N ILE A 196 27.33 -3.97 4.14
CA ILE A 196 28.68 -4.46 4.41
C ILE A 196 29.46 -3.32 5.09
N VAL A 197 29.89 -3.54 6.33
CA VAL A 197 30.62 -2.55 7.14
C VAL A 197 31.99 -3.10 7.52
N GLN A 198 33.03 -2.29 7.38
CA GLN A 198 34.35 -2.57 7.95
C GLN A 198 34.62 -1.73 9.21
N ILE A 199 35.25 -2.34 10.20
CA ILE A 199 35.65 -1.70 11.46
C ILE A 199 37.12 -2.06 11.77
N PRO A 200 38.02 -1.07 11.88
CA PRO A 200 39.37 -1.31 12.38
C PRO A 200 39.33 -1.48 13.90
N MET A 201 39.60 -2.69 14.39
CA MET A 201 39.59 -3.04 15.81
C MET A 201 41.02 -3.26 16.32
N LEU A 202 41.21 -2.98 17.60
CA LEU A 202 42.34 -3.42 18.41
C LEU A 202 41.81 -4.51 19.36
N ILE A 203 42.39 -5.70 19.27
CA ILE A 203 42.11 -6.81 20.17
C ILE A 203 43.26 -6.91 21.18
N THR A 204 42.94 -6.81 22.46
CA THR A 204 43.92 -6.87 23.56
C THR A 204 43.68 -8.12 24.38
N TYR A 205 44.69 -9.00 24.40
CA TYR A 205 44.74 -10.22 25.20
C TYR A 205 45.53 -9.94 26.48
N GLU A 206 44.88 -10.03 27.65
CA GLU A 206 45.47 -9.69 28.95
C GLU A 206 45.54 -10.91 29.87
N SER A 207 46.70 -11.13 30.51
CA SER A 207 46.93 -12.16 31.53
C SER A 207 47.81 -11.58 32.64
N GLY A 208 47.17 -11.09 33.70
CA GLY A 208 47.83 -10.33 34.76
C GLY A 208 48.52 -9.07 34.20
N ALA A 209 49.83 -8.97 34.39
CA ALA A 209 50.64 -7.86 33.86
C ALA A 209 51.04 -8.02 32.37
N LYS A 210 50.83 -9.19 31.76
CA LYS A 210 51.15 -9.43 30.34
C LYS A 210 49.99 -8.97 29.45
N LYS A 211 50.30 -8.21 28.40
CA LYS A 211 49.35 -7.81 27.35
C LYS A 211 49.90 -8.10 25.97
N LYS A 212 49.05 -8.57 25.06
CA LYS A 212 49.33 -8.70 23.61
C LYS A 212 48.25 -7.96 22.83
N ASN A 213 48.67 -7.18 21.84
CA ASN A 213 47.81 -6.34 21.02
C ASN A 213 47.83 -6.83 19.57
N ASP A 214 46.66 -7.21 19.04
CA ASP A 214 46.49 -7.56 17.63
C ASP A 214 45.59 -6.54 16.93
N ASN A 215 46.03 -6.03 15.78
CA ASN A 215 45.24 -5.15 14.92
C ASN A 215 44.43 -6.00 13.94
N LEU A 216 43.11 -5.85 13.94
CA LEU A 216 42.23 -6.52 13.00
C LEU A 216 41.41 -5.51 12.19
N MET A 217 41.18 -5.81 10.92
CA MET A 217 40.08 -5.26 10.14
C MET A 217 38.94 -6.27 10.14
N VAL A 218 37.80 -5.90 10.73
CA VAL A 218 36.61 -6.76 10.80
C VAL A 218 35.62 -6.30 9.74
N SER A 219 35.33 -7.17 8.77
CA SER A 219 34.26 -7.00 7.78
C SER A 219 33.02 -7.76 8.24
N ILE A 220 31.91 -7.04 8.38
CA ILE A 220 30.67 -7.51 8.97
C ILE A 220 29.55 -7.31 7.95
N VAL A 221 28.90 -8.40 7.55
CA VAL A 221 27.70 -8.36 6.71
C VAL A 221 26.48 -8.34 7.62
N ILE A 222 25.73 -7.24 7.57
CA ILE A 222 24.51 -7.03 8.35
C ILE A 222 23.32 -7.22 7.43
N VAL A 223 22.28 -7.92 7.87
CA VAL A 223 21.01 -8.04 7.15
C VAL A 223 19.85 -7.53 7.99
N ARG A 224 18.83 -7.01 7.32
CA ARG A 224 17.57 -6.61 7.95
C ARG A 224 16.77 -7.87 8.32
N VAL A 225 16.45 -8.03 9.60
CA VAL A 225 15.61 -9.13 10.13
C VAL A 225 14.29 -8.64 10.72
N SER A 226 13.42 -9.58 11.12
CA SER A 226 12.20 -9.22 11.86
C SER A 226 12.54 -8.63 13.23
N ARG A 227 11.72 -7.67 13.71
CA ARG A 227 11.81 -7.17 15.10
C ARG A 227 11.44 -8.23 16.15
N LEU A 228 10.91 -9.37 15.72
CA LEU A 228 10.69 -10.56 16.56
C LEU A 228 11.96 -11.42 16.73
N GLU A 229 12.96 -11.26 15.85
CA GLU A 229 14.24 -11.99 15.86
C GLU A 229 15.33 -11.16 16.54
N SER A 230 15.45 -9.88 16.17
CA SER A 230 16.35 -8.89 16.80
C SER A 230 15.58 -7.61 17.10
N PRO A 231 15.60 -7.06 18.33
CA PRO A 231 14.87 -5.84 18.69
C PRO A 231 15.18 -4.64 17.76
N ASN A 232 16.41 -4.56 17.26
CA ASN A 232 16.87 -3.50 16.36
C ASN A 232 16.48 -3.73 14.90
N GLY A 233 15.85 -4.87 14.55
CA GLY A 233 15.48 -5.24 13.18
C GLY A 233 16.66 -5.50 12.24
N VAL A 234 17.86 -5.67 12.80
CA VAL A 234 19.11 -5.99 12.09
C VAL A 234 19.87 -7.08 12.82
N GLY A 235 20.59 -7.92 12.06
CA GLY A 235 21.43 -8.99 12.60
C GLY A 235 22.64 -9.24 11.70
N ILE A 236 23.74 -9.67 12.31
CA ILE A 236 24.96 -10.06 11.59
C ILE A 236 24.69 -11.40 10.88
N SER A 237 24.91 -11.44 9.57
CA SER A 237 24.80 -12.63 8.71
C SER A 237 26.14 -13.27 8.36
N GLN A 238 27.23 -12.50 8.43
CA GLN A 238 28.58 -12.99 8.23
C GLN A 238 29.57 -12.14 9.02
N TRP A 239 30.60 -12.78 9.58
CA TRP A 239 31.68 -12.14 10.31
C TRP A 239 33.02 -12.61 9.75
N ILE A 240 33.87 -11.68 9.31
CA ILE A 240 35.20 -11.95 8.78
C ILE A 240 36.20 -11.02 9.46
N ALA A 241 37.12 -11.57 10.24
CA ALA A 241 38.26 -10.83 10.76
C ALA A 241 39.52 -11.12 9.93
N ARG A 242 40.31 -10.08 9.64
CA ARG A 242 41.63 -10.18 8.97
C ARG A 242 42.64 -9.33 9.73
N PRO A 243 43.95 -9.62 9.69
CA PRO A 243 44.98 -8.68 10.16
C PRO A 243 44.88 -7.32 9.45
N GLY A 244 45.22 -6.24 10.15
CA GLY A 244 45.26 -4.86 9.62
C GLY A 244 46.03 -3.88 10.50
#